data_AF-A0A9W6YNF3-F1
#
_entry.id   AF-A0A9W6YNF3-F1
#
_cell.length_a   1.000
_cell.length_b   1.000
_cell.length_c   1.000
_cell.angle_alpha   90.00
_cell.angle_beta   90.00
_cell.angle_gamma   90.00
#
_symmetry.space_group_name_H-M   'P 1'
#
loop_
_entity.id
_entity.type
_entity.pdbx_description
1 polymer ?
#
loop_
_entity_poly.entity_id
_entity_poly.type
_entity_poly.pdbx_seq_one_letter_code
_entity_poly.pdbx_strand_id
1 'polypeptide(L)'
;MVLGGIFSTIYVLFTIPSFFLIDRIGRRPLFLIGAVGQGISFLIPFGCLIHDTPETAKGAAVGLFLFISFFAFTILPLPWVYPPEINGLRTRTLATSVSTCTNWLCNFAVVMITPLFINTSKWGCYLFFALINFAYVPFIWFCYPETAGRSLEEIDIIFATAFDQKKLPFRVAQELPKLSLAEVEEHGVKLGLYSENDQLKPVTVLNEKEESVTEV
;
A
#
# COMPACT_ATOMS: atom_id res chain seq x y z
N MET A 1 -9.84 -15.65 -26.05
CA MET A 1 -10.82 -15.80 -24.95
C MET A 1 -10.35 -16.74 -23.84
N VAL A 2 -9.74 -17.91 -24.14
CA VAL A 2 -9.28 -18.87 -23.11
C VAL A 2 -8.17 -18.31 -22.19
N LEU A 3 -7.13 -17.66 -22.74
CA LEU A 3 -6.04 -17.08 -21.93
C LEU A 3 -6.50 -16.01 -20.94
N GLY A 4 -7.50 -15.20 -21.32
CA GLY A 4 -8.10 -14.21 -20.44
C GLY A 4 -8.86 -14.84 -19.27
N GLY A 5 -9.58 -15.95 -19.52
CA GLY A 5 -10.24 -16.72 -18.46
C GLY A 5 -9.25 -17.27 -17.44
N ILE A 6 -8.16 -17.90 -17.91
CA ILE A 6 -7.10 -18.43 -17.04
C ILE A 6 -6.47 -17.31 -16.20
N PHE A 7 -6.19 -16.17 -16.84
CA PHE A 7 -5.67 -14.98 -16.16
C PHE A 7 -6.58 -14.52 -15.03
N SER A 8 -7.89 -14.37 -15.30
CA SER A 8 -8.86 -13.98 -14.28
C SER A 8 -8.98 -15.01 -13.15
N THR A 9 -8.93 -16.30 -13.45
CA THR A 9 -8.96 -17.36 -12.42
C THR A 9 -7.73 -17.29 -11.52
N ILE A 10 -6.52 -17.20 -12.09
CA ILE A 10 -5.28 -17.07 -11.31
C ILE A 10 -5.33 -15.81 -10.46
N TYR A 11 -5.77 -14.70 -11.05
CA TYR A 11 -5.89 -13.43 -10.35
C TYR A 11 -6.80 -13.52 -9.12
N VAL A 12 -7.98 -14.13 -9.25
CA VAL A 12 -8.90 -14.35 -8.13
C VAL A 12 -8.28 -15.29 -7.07
N LEU A 13 -7.69 -16.40 -7.50
CA LEU A 13 -7.08 -17.38 -6.59
C LEU A 13 -5.96 -16.79 -5.74
N PHE A 14 -5.10 -15.97 -6.34
CA PHE A 14 -4.01 -15.31 -5.61
C PHE A 14 -4.46 -14.05 -4.85
N THR A 15 -5.64 -13.50 -5.13
CA THR A 15 -6.19 -12.41 -4.31
C THR A 15 -6.66 -12.91 -2.94
N ILE A 16 -7.18 -14.14 -2.84
CA ILE A 16 -7.72 -14.71 -1.58
C ILE A 16 -6.67 -14.76 -0.44
N PRO A 17 -5.42 -15.23 -0.65
CA PRO A 17 -4.39 -15.17 0.37
C PRO A 17 -4.08 -13.75 0.87
N SER A 18 -4.27 -12.72 0.05
CA SER A 18 -3.90 -11.35 0.39
C SER A 18 -4.59 -10.86 1.66
N PHE A 19 -5.87 -11.21 1.85
CA PHE A 19 -6.64 -10.86 3.04
C PHE A 19 -5.97 -11.32 4.34
N PHE A 20 -5.35 -12.51 4.33
CA PHE A 20 -4.67 -13.03 5.51
C PHE A 20 -3.24 -12.50 5.63
N LEU A 21 -2.55 -12.29 4.51
CA LEU A 21 -1.16 -11.87 4.48
C LEU A 21 -0.99 -10.43 4.96
N ILE A 22 -1.91 -9.53 4.61
CA ILE A 22 -1.82 -8.10 4.98
C ILE A 22 -1.71 -7.90 6.49
N ASP A 23 -2.51 -8.63 7.27
CA ASP A 23 -2.52 -8.50 8.73
C ASP A 23 -1.48 -9.38 9.42
N ARG A 24 -1.08 -10.51 8.82
CA ARG A 24 -0.08 -11.42 9.39
C ARG A 24 1.36 -10.96 9.16
N ILE A 25 1.67 -10.55 7.93
CA ILE A 25 3.04 -10.18 7.50
C ILE A 25 3.27 -8.68 7.68
N GLY A 26 2.23 -7.88 7.50
CA GLY A 26 2.31 -6.42 7.51
C GLY A 26 2.49 -5.81 6.13
N ARG A 27 2.37 -4.49 6.06
CA ARG A 27 2.23 -3.77 4.78
C ARG A 27 3.59 -3.61 4.09
N ARG A 28 4.65 -3.27 4.84
CA ARG A 28 5.97 -2.96 4.27
C ARG A 28 6.65 -4.20 3.65
N PRO A 29 6.71 -5.37 4.30
CA PRO A 29 7.28 -6.56 3.67
C PRO A 29 6.48 -7.01 2.44
N LEU A 30 5.15 -6.84 2.43
CA LEU A 30 4.35 -7.18 1.25
C LEU A 30 4.63 -6.26 0.06
N PHE A 31 4.79 -4.94 0.27
CA PHE A 31 5.22 -4.04 -0.79
C PHE A 31 6.58 -4.46 -1.38
N LEU A 32 7.53 -4.87 -0.53
CA LEU A 32 8.86 -5.33 -0.96
C LEU A 32 8.79 -6.67 -1.72
N ILE A 33 8.06 -7.65 -1.19
CA ILE A 33 7.86 -8.96 -1.85
C ILE A 33 7.17 -8.77 -3.19
N GLY A 34 6.18 -7.86 -3.26
CA GLY A 34 5.49 -7.51 -4.48
C GLY A 34 6.41 -6.91 -5.53
N ALA A 35 7.11 -5.83 -5.18
CA ALA A 35 8.01 -5.14 -6.11
C ALA A 35 9.14 -6.07 -6.61
N VAL A 36 9.79 -6.82 -5.72
CA VAL A 36 10.86 -7.76 -6.10
C VAL A 36 10.29 -8.90 -6.94
N GLY A 37 9.16 -9.50 -6.52
CA GLY A 37 8.52 -10.61 -7.21
C GLY A 37 8.04 -10.24 -8.60
N GLN A 38 7.40 -9.07 -8.77
CA GLN A 38 6.99 -8.54 -10.08
C GLN A 38 8.21 -8.18 -10.94
N GLY A 39 9.25 -7.58 -10.36
CA GLY A 39 10.50 -7.28 -11.06
C GLY A 39 11.15 -8.54 -11.65
N ILE A 40 11.31 -9.60 -10.84
CA ILE A 40 11.83 -10.89 -11.29
C ILE A 40 10.91 -11.53 -12.33
N SER A 41 9.60 -11.44 -12.14
CA SER A 41 8.62 -12.00 -13.09
C SER A 41 8.74 -11.37 -14.48
N PHE A 42 9.05 -10.07 -14.57
CA PHE A 42 9.26 -9.38 -15.84
C PHE A 42 10.61 -9.68 -16.51
N LEU A 43 11.61 -10.16 -15.78
CA LEU A 43 12.87 -10.63 -16.38
C LEU A 43 12.68 -11.90 -17.22
N ILE A 44 11.68 -12.72 -16.91
CA ILE A 44 11.34 -13.95 -17.66
C ILE A 44 10.89 -13.62 -19.10
N PRO A 45 9.81 -12.84 -19.34
CA PRO A 45 9.41 -12.47 -20.70
C PRO A 45 10.46 -11.62 -21.40
N PHE A 46 11.22 -10.79 -20.66
CA PHE A 46 12.38 -10.11 -21.23
C PHE A 46 13.37 -11.12 -21.83
N GLY A 47 13.86 -12.09 -21.07
CA GLY A 47 14.82 -13.08 -21.55
C GLY A 47 14.28 -13.97 -22.68
N CYS A 48 13.01 -14.38 -22.58
CA CYS A 48 12.36 -15.21 -23.59
C CYS A 48 12.15 -14.48 -24.92
N LEU A 49 11.82 -13.19 -24.91
CA LEU A 49 11.43 -12.45 -26.12
C LEU A 49 12.61 -11.75 -26.81
N ILE A 50 13.85 -11.90 -26.30
CA ILE A 50 15.06 -11.52 -27.06
C ILE A 50 15.17 -12.36 -28.33
N HIS A 51 14.91 -13.67 -28.22
CA HIS A 51 14.84 -14.59 -29.36
C HIS A 51 13.42 -15.15 -29.44
N ASP A 52 12.55 -14.45 -30.17
CA ASP A 52 11.14 -14.75 -30.28
C ASP A 52 10.91 -16.03 -31.12
N THR A 53 10.60 -17.12 -30.43
CA THR A 53 10.26 -18.44 -31.00
C THR A 53 8.96 -18.92 -30.35
N PRO A 54 8.22 -19.85 -31.00
CA PRO A 54 7.00 -20.41 -30.41
C PRO A 54 7.21 -21.02 -29.02
N GLU A 55 8.38 -21.60 -28.75
CA GLU A 55 8.76 -22.18 -27.47
C GLU A 55 9.04 -21.10 -26.42
N THR A 56 9.81 -20.07 -26.77
CA THR A 56 10.13 -18.97 -25.85
C THR A 56 8.90 -18.10 -25.53
N ALA A 57 7.96 -17.96 -26.47
CA ALA A 57 6.69 -17.28 -26.23
C ALA A 57 5.86 -17.94 -25.11
N LYS A 58 5.91 -19.27 -24.96
CA LYS A 58 5.28 -19.99 -23.84
C LYS A 58 5.94 -19.62 -22.50
N GLY A 59 7.27 -19.52 -22.48
CA GLY A 59 8.03 -19.07 -21.31
C GLY A 59 7.68 -17.63 -20.89
N ALA A 60 7.51 -16.73 -21.86
CA ALA A 60 7.07 -15.37 -21.61
C ALA A 60 5.67 -15.32 -20.94
N ALA A 61 4.74 -16.18 -21.37
CA ALA A 61 3.43 -16.29 -20.75
C ALA A 61 3.51 -16.71 -19.28
N VAL A 62 4.40 -17.67 -18.93
CA VAL A 62 4.63 -18.08 -17.54
C VAL A 62 5.09 -16.90 -16.68
N GLY A 63 6.01 -16.07 -17.19
CA GLY A 63 6.45 -14.87 -16.49
C GLY A 63 5.33 -13.86 -16.25
N LEU A 64 4.42 -13.68 -17.22
CA LEU A 64 3.23 -12.83 -17.05
C LEU A 64 2.24 -13.39 -16.02
N PHE A 65 2.06 -14.71 -15.97
CA PHE A 65 1.26 -15.35 -14.93
C PHE A 65 1.89 -15.22 -13.54
N LEU A 66 3.21 -15.32 -13.44
CA LEU A 66 3.92 -15.11 -12.19
C LEU A 66 3.79 -13.65 -11.72
N PHE A 67 3.90 -12.70 -12.65
CA PHE A 67 3.69 -11.28 -12.38
C PHE A 67 2.30 -11.01 -11.79
N ILE A 68 1.23 -11.54 -12.41
CA ILE A 68 -0.12 -11.29 -11.92
C ILE A 68 -0.38 -11.99 -10.59
N SER A 69 0.23 -13.16 -10.34
CA SER A 69 0.20 -13.80 -9.03
C SER A 69 0.78 -12.90 -7.95
N PHE A 70 2.02 -12.40 -8.13
CA PHE A 70 2.62 -11.47 -7.17
C PHE A 70 1.80 -10.21 -6.97
N PHE A 71 1.28 -9.62 -8.06
CA PHE A 71 0.40 -8.46 -7.98
C PHE A 71 -0.83 -8.73 -7.11
N ALA A 72 -1.51 -9.84 -7.34
CA ALA A 72 -2.78 -10.18 -6.69
C ALA A 72 -2.66 -10.31 -5.17
N PHE A 73 -1.62 -11.00 -4.67
CA PHE A 73 -1.49 -11.23 -3.24
C PHE A 73 -0.74 -10.11 -2.49
N THR A 74 -0.04 -9.22 -3.19
CA THR A 74 0.72 -8.11 -2.57
C THR A 74 0.21 -6.74 -3.00
N ILE A 75 0.58 -6.27 -4.18
CA ILE A 75 0.42 -4.85 -4.59
C ILE A 75 -1.03 -4.47 -4.86
N LEU A 76 -1.93 -5.41 -5.14
CA LEU A 76 -3.32 -5.09 -5.45
C LEU A 76 -4.03 -4.31 -4.32
N PRO A 77 -4.12 -4.82 -3.07
CA PRO A 77 -4.84 -4.12 -2.01
C PRO A 77 -4.04 -3.02 -1.31
N LEU A 78 -2.72 -3.11 -1.28
CA LEU A 78 -1.90 -2.23 -0.44
C LEU A 78 -2.05 -0.72 -0.77
N PRO A 79 -2.11 -0.27 -2.03
CA PRO A 79 -2.31 1.14 -2.37
C PRO A 79 -3.67 1.70 -1.94
N TRP A 80 -4.64 0.85 -1.61
CA TRP A 80 -5.96 1.28 -1.14
C TRP A 80 -6.04 1.32 0.39
N VAL A 81 -5.21 0.52 1.05
CA VAL A 81 -5.17 0.40 2.51
C VAL A 81 -4.13 1.34 3.13
N TYR A 82 -2.97 1.47 2.48
CA TYR A 82 -1.83 2.16 3.06
C TYR A 82 -1.99 3.70 3.14
N PRO A 83 -2.51 4.42 2.13
CA PRO A 83 -2.71 5.86 2.22
C PRO A 83 -3.58 6.29 3.42
N PRO A 84 -4.75 5.69 3.70
CA PRO A 84 -5.51 6.08 4.88
C PRO A 84 -4.84 5.68 6.20
N GLU A 85 -4.01 4.64 6.23
CA GLU A 85 -3.25 4.23 7.43
C GLU A 85 -2.13 5.23 7.79
N ILE A 86 -1.44 5.80 6.80
CA ILE A 86 -0.32 6.73 7.07
C ILE A 86 -0.74 8.18 7.28
N ASN A 87 -1.99 8.52 6.98
CA ASN A 87 -2.50 9.88 7.11
C ASN A 87 -3.38 10.02 8.35
N GLY A 88 -3.08 11.04 9.15
CA GLY A 88 -3.88 11.44 10.31
C GLY A 88 -5.32 11.79 9.94
N LEU A 89 -6.21 11.72 10.93
CA LEU A 89 -7.67 11.81 10.74
C LEU A 89 -8.11 13.05 9.95
N ARG A 90 -7.45 14.20 10.16
CA ARG A 90 -7.84 15.48 9.55
C ARG A 90 -7.54 15.57 8.04
N THR A 91 -6.45 14.99 7.58
CA THR A 91 -5.99 15.08 6.17
C THR A 91 -6.25 13.81 5.38
N ARG A 92 -6.66 12.72 6.04
CA ARG A 92 -6.87 11.40 5.45
C ARG A 92 -7.69 11.41 4.18
N THR A 93 -8.87 12.04 4.18
CA THR A 93 -9.77 12.05 3.03
C THR A 93 -9.14 12.73 1.82
N LEU A 94 -8.49 13.89 2.03
CA LEU A 94 -7.80 14.61 0.97
C LEU A 94 -6.62 13.80 0.43
N ALA A 95 -5.76 13.28 1.30
CA ALA A 95 -4.59 12.50 0.91
C ALA A 95 -4.96 11.22 0.15
N THR A 96 -6.01 10.51 0.59
CA THR A 96 -6.54 9.32 -0.09
C THR A 96 -7.13 9.67 -1.46
N SER A 97 -7.78 10.82 -1.59
CA SER A 97 -8.31 11.30 -2.88
C SER A 97 -7.18 11.61 -3.87
N VAL A 98 -6.14 12.32 -3.41
CA VAL A 98 -4.95 12.60 -4.23
C VAL A 98 -4.27 11.31 -4.65
N SER A 99 -4.07 10.36 -3.73
CA SER A 99 -3.50 9.04 -4.03
C SER A 99 -4.30 8.29 -5.10
N THR A 100 -5.63 8.30 -4.99
CA THR A 100 -6.52 7.67 -5.97
C THR A 100 -6.44 8.35 -7.34
N CYS A 101 -6.44 9.69 -7.38
CA CYS A 101 -6.26 10.44 -8.63
C CYS A 101 -4.91 10.13 -9.30
N THR A 102 -3.82 10.08 -8.52
CA THR A 102 -2.50 9.71 -9.04
C THR A 102 -2.50 8.28 -9.56
N ASN A 103 -3.14 7.33 -8.87
CA ASN A 103 -3.26 5.95 -9.33
C ASN A 103 -3.92 5.87 -10.71
N TRP A 104 -5.07 6.51 -10.90
CA TRP A 104 -5.79 6.48 -12.17
C TRP A 104 -5.06 7.22 -13.29
N LEU A 105 -4.37 8.32 -12.97
CA LEU A 105 -3.54 9.04 -13.94
C LEU A 105 -2.36 8.19 -14.42
N CYS A 106 -1.65 7.52 -13.50
CA CYS A 106 -0.56 6.61 -13.83
C CYS A 106 -1.07 5.39 -14.60
N ASN A 107 -2.23 4.83 -14.23
CA ASN A 107 -2.86 3.73 -14.95
C ASN A 107 -3.16 4.14 -16.41
N PHE A 108 -3.80 5.30 -16.62
CA PHE A 108 -4.03 5.85 -17.95
C PHE A 108 -2.74 5.97 -18.75
N ALA A 109 -1.68 6.55 -18.17
CA ALA A 109 -0.39 6.67 -18.85
C ALA A 109 0.19 5.31 -19.24
N VAL A 110 0.16 4.32 -18.34
CA VAL A 110 0.64 2.96 -18.61
C VAL A 110 -0.17 2.30 -19.73
N VAL A 111 -1.50 2.38 -19.70
CA VAL A 111 -2.37 1.79 -20.73
C VAL A 111 -2.13 2.42 -22.11
N MET A 112 -1.86 3.73 -22.16
CA MET A 112 -1.59 4.43 -23.43
C MET A 112 -0.16 4.19 -23.96
N ILE A 113 0.84 4.13 -23.08
CA ILE A 113 2.26 3.99 -23.47
C ILE A 113 2.62 2.54 -23.79
N THR A 114 2.06 1.57 -23.06
CA THR A 114 2.43 0.15 -23.19
C THR A 114 2.27 -0.39 -24.62
N PRO A 115 1.16 -0.14 -25.36
CA PRO A 115 1.02 -0.58 -26.74
C PRO A 115 2.08 0.02 -27.68
N LEU A 116 2.45 1.29 -27.48
CA LEU A 116 3.50 1.95 -28.27
C LEU A 116 4.86 1.28 -28.03
N PHE A 117 5.15 0.94 -26.77
CA PHE A 117 6.38 0.23 -26.41
C PHE A 117 6.45 -1.18 -26.99
N ILE A 118 5.39 -1.97 -26.86
CA ILE A 118 5.37 -3.35 -27.39
C ILE A 118 5.50 -3.36 -28.93
N ASN A 119 4.90 -2.38 -29.61
CA ASN A 119 5.01 -2.26 -31.07
C ASN A 119 6.41 -1.85 -31.54
N THR A 120 7.17 -1.13 -30.71
CA THR A 120 8.55 -0.73 -31.03
C THR A 120 9.56 -1.81 -30.63
N SER A 121 9.36 -2.47 -29.48
CA SER A 121 10.24 -3.53 -29.00
C SER A 121 9.44 -4.61 -28.26
N LYS A 122 9.54 -5.85 -28.76
CA LYS A 122 8.85 -7.02 -28.19
C LYS A 122 9.32 -7.36 -26.78
N TRP A 123 10.58 -7.08 -26.42
CA TRP A 123 11.16 -7.40 -25.11
C TRP A 123 11.42 -6.17 -24.24
N GLY A 124 11.66 -5.00 -24.84
CA GLY A 124 12.09 -3.78 -24.14
C GLY A 124 11.08 -3.28 -23.11
N CYS A 125 9.79 -3.47 -23.39
CA CYS A 125 8.69 -3.13 -22.47
C CYS A 125 8.83 -3.87 -21.13
N TYR A 126 9.16 -5.16 -21.15
CA TYR A 126 9.30 -5.97 -19.94
C TYR A 126 10.54 -5.60 -19.13
N LEU A 127 11.67 -5.32 -19.79
CA LEU A 127 12.87 -4.84 -19.10
C LEU A 127 12.61 -3.49 -18.41
N PHE A 128 11.92 -2.58 -19.09
CA PHE A 128 11.55 -1.28 -18.51
C PHE A 128 10.72 -1.44 -17.23
N PHE A 129 9.66 -2.27 -17.27
CA PHE A 129 8.83 -2.51 -16.08
C PHE A 129 9.58 -3.27 -14.97
N ALA A 130 10.51 -4.18 -15.32
CA ALA A 130 11.38 -4.84 -14.35
C ALA A 130 12.25 -3.81 -13.61
N LEU A 131 12.89 -2.90 -14.35
CA LEU A 131 13.75 -1.86 -13.78
C LEU A 131 12.97 -0.88 -12.89
N ILE A 132 11.75 -0.48 -13.30
CA ILE A 132 10.89 0.35 -12.44
C ILE A 132 10.56 -0.34 -11.13
N ASN A 133 10.21 -1.63 -11.17
CA ASN A 133 9.93 -2.41 -9.97
C ASN A 133 11.14 -2.45 -9.03
N PHE A 134 12.34 -2.71 -9.54
CA PHE A 134 13.56 -2.71 -8.73
C PHE A 134 13.95 -1.32 -8.23
N ALA A 135 13.73 -0.27 -9.01
CA ALA A 135 13.96 1.12 -8.60
C ALA A 135 13.00 1.55 -7.47
N TYR A 136 11.82 0.94 -7.39
CA TYR A 136 10.85 1.23 -6.35
C TYR A 136 11.18 0.55 -5.00
N VAL A 137 11.91 -0.57 -5.00
CA VAL A 137 12.35 -1.28 -3.79
C VAL A 137 13.09 -0.38 -2.78
N PRO A 138 14.14 0.38 -3.14
CA PRO A 138 14.80 1.28 -2.18
C PRO A 138 13.86 2.38 -1.67
N PHE A 139 12.95 2.87 -2.52
CA PHE A 139 11.97 3.88 -2.10
C PHE A 139 11.03 3.32 -1.03
N ILE A 140 10.48 2.11 -1.24
CA ILE A 140 9.69 1.42 -0.22
C ILE A 140 10.53 1.23 1.05
N TRP A 141 11.76 0.77 0.92
CA TRP A 141 12.61 0.47 2.08
C TRP A 141 12.85 1.68 2.98
N PHE A 142 13.12 2.85 2.41
CA PHE A 142 13.46 4.07 3.16
C PHE A 142 12.27 4.97 3.48
N CYS A 143 11.17 4.91 2.74
CA CYS A 143 10.05 5.84 2.93
C CYS A 143 8.83 5.21 3.62
N TYR A 144 8.70 3.88 3.66
CA TYR A 144 7.48 3.24 4.14
C TYR A 144 7.64 2.76 5.60
N PRO A 145 7.03 3.42 6.59
CA PRO A 145 6.86 2.84 7.93
C PRO A 145 5.93 1.62 7.92
N GLU A 146 6.14 0.71 8.87
CA GLU A 146 5.19 -0.40 9.06
C GLU A 146 3.98 0.09 9.85
N THR A 147 2.78 -0.18 9.31
CA THR A 147 1.49 0.26 9.87
C THR A 147 0.70 -0.88 10.51
N ALA A 148 1.13 -2.14 10.33
CA ALA A 148 0.38 -3.30 10.76
C ALA A 148 0.18 -3.39 12.29
N GLY A 149 -1.09 -3.39 12.68
CA GLY A 149 -1.51 -3.48 14.08
C GLY A 149 -1.01 -2.31 14.92
N ARG A 150 -0.97 -1.11 14.34
CA ARG A 150 -0.79 0.19 15.01
C ARG A 150 -2.12 0.94 14.96
N SER A 151 -2.42 1.75 15.97
CA SER A 151 -3.56 2.69 15.88
C SER A 151 -3.20 3.87 14.99
N LEU A 152 -4.19 4.65 14.54
CA LEU A 152 -3.96 5.79 13.65
C LEU A 152 -3.25 6.94 14.38
N GLU A 153 -3.58 7.10 15.65
CA GLU A 153 -2.97 8.05 16.58
C GLU A 153 -1.50 7.69 16.83
N GLU A 154 -1.19 6.39 16.91
CA GLU A 154 0.17 5.89 17.03
C GLU A 154 1.02 6.19 15.79
N ILE A 155 0.41 6.18 14.60
CA ILE A 155 1.08 6.62 13.38
C ILE A 155 1.42 8.11 13.43
N ASP A 156 0.52 8.95 13.93
CA ASP A 156 0.78 10.38 14.11
C ASP A 156 1.97 10.62 15.07
N ILE A 157 2.07 9.83 16.15
CA ILE A 157 3.22 9.83 17.07
C ILE A 157 4.51 9.42 16.36
N ILE A 158 4.48 8.39 15.50
CA ILE A 158 5.66 7.95 14.74
C ILE A 158 6.17 9.08 13.84
N PHE A 159 5.29 9.77 13.12
CA PHE A 159 5.68 10.89 12.26
C PHE A 159 6.16 12.11 13.05
N ALA A 160 5.51 12.45 14.16
CA ALA A 160 5.93 13.55 15.03
C ALA A 160 7.29 13.28 15.68
N THR A 161 7.50 12.06 16.19
CA THR A 161 8.79 11.62 16.76
C THR A 161 9.89 11.59 15.69
N ALA A 162 9.58 11.15 14.47
CA ALA A 162 10.51 11.17 13.36
C ALA A 162 10.95 12.60 13.00
N PHE A 163 10.02 13.56 13.05
CA PHE A 163 10.31 14.97 12.83
C PHE A 163 11.20 15.55 13.94
N ASP A 164 10.86 15.34 15.21
CA ASP A 164 11.61 15.83 16.37
C ASP A 164 13.04 15.26 16.41
N GLN A 165 13.18 13.95 16.22
CA GLN A 165 14.48 13.26 16.26
C GLN A 165 15.27 13.36 14.94
N LYS A 166 14.72 14.00 13.90
CA LYS A 166 15.28 14.05 12.53
C LYS A 166 15.63 12.65 11.99
N LYS A 167 14.82 11.65 12.32
CA LYS A 167 14.94 10.27 11.84
C LYS A 167 13.94 10.00 10.72
N LEU A 168 14.20 8.97 9.92
CA LEU A 168 13.24 8.52 8.92
C LEU A 168 12.08 7.76 9.62
N PRO A 169 10.81 7.99 9.23
CA PRO A 169 9.65 7.38 9.88
C PRO A 169 9.71 5.86 9.99
N PHE A 170 10.27 5.18 8.99
CA PHE A 170 10.40 3.71 9.03
C PHE A 170 11.31 3.21 10.15
N ARG A 171 12.33 3.97 10.56
CA ARG A 171 13.22 3.60 11.67
C ARG A 171 12.50 3.78 13.00
N VAL A 172 11.78 4.89 13.15
CA VAL A 172 10.98 5.16 14.34
C VAL A 172 9.89 4.10 14.51
N ALA A 173 9.21 3.69 13.43
CA ALA A 173 8.23 2.61 13.46
C ALA A 173 8.82 1.24 13.87
N GLN A 174 10.13 1.01 13.65
CA GLN A 174 10.84 -0.19 14.08
C GLN A 174 11.32 -0.12 15.54
N GLU A 175 11.71 1.06 16.00
CA GLU A 175 12.23 1.29 17.36
C GLU A 175 11.11 1.44 18.40
N LEU A 176 9.99 2.07 18.04
CA LEU A 176 8.89 2.34 18.96
C LEU A 176 8.10 1.05 19.24
N PRO A 177 7.92 0.62 20.50
CA PRO A 177 7.03 -0.50 20.82
C PRO A 177 5.58 -0.14 20.49
N LYS A 178 4.71 -1.15 20.38
CA LYS A 178 3.28 -0.91 20.17
C LYS A 178 2.67 -0.30 21.44
N LEU A 179 2.07 0.87 21.31
CA LEU A 179 1.56 1.64 22.44
C LEU A 179 0.12 1.25 22.77
N SER A 180 -0.20 1.20 24.06
CA SER A 180 -1.58 1.18 24.55
C SER A 180 -2.23 2.56 24.39
N LEU A 181 -3.56 2.64 24.48
CA LEU A 181 -4.29 3.91 24.32
C LEU A 181 -3.82 4.99 25.31
N ALA A 182 -3.53 4.61 26.56
CA ALA A 182 -3.03 5.54 27.57
C ALA A 182 -1.62 6.07 27.23
N GLU A 183 -0.75 5.20 26.71
CA GLU A 183 0.60 5.60 26.30
C GLU A 183 0.59 6.46 25.03
N VAL A 184 -0.33 6.17 24.09
CA VAL A 184 -0.56 7.03 22.91
C VAL A 184 -0.93 8.44 23.34
N GLU A 185 -1.85 8.57 24.28
CA GLU A 185 -2.26 9.88 24.78
C GLU A 185 -1.11 10.60 25.49
N GLU A 186 -0.39 9.93 26.38
CA GLU A 186 0.76 10.50 27.08
C GLU A 186 1.83 11.00 26.10
N HIS A 187 2.15 10.20 25.09
CA HIS A 187 3.09 10.58 24.04
C HIS A 187 2.56 11.75 23.19
N GLY A 188 1.28 11.74 22.86
CA GLY A 188 0.66 12.82 22.08
C GLY A 188 0.64 14.15 22.83
N VAL A 189 0.41 14.16 24.15
CA VAL A 189 0.53 15.38 24.97
C VAL A 189 1.98 15.84 25.03
N LYS A 190 2.95 14.94 25.26
CA LYS A 190 4.39 15.28 25.27
C LYS A 190 4.88 15.90 23.96
N LEU A 191 4.35 15.43 22.83
CA LEU A 191 4.70 15.92 21.49
C LEU A 191 3.86 17.14 21.08
N GLY A 192 2.94 17.60 21.93
CA GLY A 192 2.06 18.74 21.65
C GLY A 192 1.00 18.47 20.56
N LEU A 193 0.68 17.20 20.31
CA LEU A 193 -0.38 16.78 19.39
C LEU A 193 -1.79 16.91 20.02
N TYR A 194 -1.88 16.70 21.34
CA TYR A 194 -3.12 16.78 22.10
C TYR A 194 -3.01 17.85 23.21
N SER A 195 -4.13 18.47 23.55
CA SER A 195 -4.24 19.36 24.71
C SER A 195 -4.61 18.55 25.95
N GLU A 196 -4.01 18.86 27.11
CA GLU A 196 -4.37 18.21 28.39
C GLU A 196 -5.88 18.29 28.71
N ASN A 197 -6.59 19.26 28.11
CA ASN A 197 -8.02 19.51 28.33
C ASN A 197 -8.99 18.71 27.44
N ASP A 198 -8.53 17.89 26.49
CA ASP A 198 -9.43 17.02 25.69
C ASP A 198 -10.05 15.87 26.54
N GLN A 199 -9.57 15.71 27.78
CA GLN A 199 -9.96 14.70 28.77
C GLN A 199 -11.31 14.94 29.49
N LEU A 200 -12.06 16.01 29.22
CA LEU A 200 -13.27 16.34 30.01
C LEU A 200 -14.57 16.34 29.21
N LYS A 201 -14.90 15.23 28.55
CA LYS A 201 -16.31 14.78 28.44
C LYS A 201 -16.40 13.26 28.53
N PRO A 202 -16.74 12.69 29.71
CA PRO A 202 -17.35 11.37 29.70
C PRO A 202 -18.60 11.43 28.83
N VAL A 203 -18.82 10.41 27.99
CA VAL A 203 -20.03 10.25 27.18
C VAL A 203 -21.20 10.00 28.11
N THR A 204 -21.74 11.08 28.70
CA THR A 204 -22.86 11.04 29.65
C THR A 204 -23.86 12.16 29.39
N VAL A 205 -24.13 12.48 28.12
CA VAL A 205 -25.25 13.38 27.76
C VAL A 205 -25.93 12.89 26.48
N LEU A 206 -26.59 11.73 26.56
CA LEU A 206 -27.69 11.36 25.66
C LEU A 206 -28.88 10.82 26.46
N ASN A 207 -29.20 11.42 27.61
CA ASN A 207 -30.39 11.01 28.36
C ASN A 207 -31.11 12.13 29.14
N GLU A 208 -31.00 13.40 28.72
CA GLU A 208 -31.75 14.50 29.35
C GLU A 208 -32.42 15.48 28.35
N LYS A 209 -32.61 15.08 27.09
CA LYS A 209 -33.30 15.95 26.10
C LYS A 209 -34.59 15.39 25.49
N GLU A 210 -35.17 14.34 26.08
CA GLU A 210 -36.49 13.85 25.68
C GLU A 210 -37.63 14.15 26.69
N GLU A 211 -37.37 14.72 27.86
CA GLU A 211 -38.45 15.00 28.85
C GLU A 211 -38.96 16.46 28.91
N SER A 212 -38.41 17.39 28.12
CA SER A 212 -38.83 18.80 28.18
C SER A 212 -39.72 19.27 27.02
N VAL A 213 -40.41 18.37 26.31
CA VAL A 213 -41.33 18.72 25.19
C VAL A 213 -42.79 18.32 25.47
N THR A 214 -43.11 17.86 26.68
CA THR A 214 -44.48 17.46 27.06
C THR A 214 -45.24 18.41 27.97
N GLU A 215 -44.80 19.66 28.14
CA GLU A 215 -45.65 20.71 28.70
C GLU A 215 -45.37 22.05 28.00
N VAL A 216 -46.26 22.43 27.08
CA VAL A 216 -46.99 23.71 26.94
C VAL A 216 -47.92 23.60 25.73
#